data_AF-A0A374UL47-F1
#
_entry.id   AF-A0A374UL47-F1
#
_cell.length_a   1.000
_cell.length_b   1.000
_cell.length_c   1.000
_cell.angle_alpha   90.00
_cell.angle_beta   90.00
_cell.angle_gamma   90.00
#
_symmetry.space_group_name_H-M   'P 1'
#
loop_
_entity.id
_entity.type
_entity.pdbx_description
1 polymer ?
#
loop_
_entity_poly.entity_id
_entity_poly.type
_entity_poly.pdbx_seq_one_letter_code
_entity_poly.pdbx_strand_id
1 'polypeptide(L)'
;MQSKKRIDDSIKYGTVYTTVIMFVGLIAIEIIANPLSSGFGLSGETQSLCIGAMRIVSASFVFAGINIAFQGMFQAINGGMQSLIVSVCRQLVFVLPLTWVFTMLVNQSICGEWIIWLAVPVAEILSAVISVVLMKKLYKKQINGLTA
;
A
#
# COMPACT_ATOMS: atom_id res chain seq x y z
N MET A 1 20.75 15.74 20.13
CA MET A 1 21.23 15.58 18.72
C MET A 1 21.21 14.14 18.21
N GLN A 2 21.62 13.14 19.01
CA GLN A 2 21.70 11.73 18.58
C GLN A 2 20.33 11.07 18.29
N SER A 3 19.25 11.49 18.96
CA SER A 3 17.88 11.00 18.73
C SER A 3 17.33 11.41 17.35
N LYS A 4 17.55 12.65 16.92
CA LYS A 4 17.08 13.15 15.63
C LYS A 4 17.72 12.40 14.45
N LYS A 5 19.04 12.22 14.49
CA LYS A 5 19.77 11.45 13.46
C LYS A 5 19.27 10.01 13.37
N ARG A 6 18.99 9.36 14.51
CA ARG A 6 18.41 8.00 14.55
C ARG A 6 17.02 7.94 13.92
N ILE A 7 16.16 8.95 14.14
CA ILE A 7 14.84 9.01 13.53
C ILE A 7 14.96 9.18 12.01
N ASP A 8 15.83 10.09 11.56
CA ASP A 8 16.07 10.34 10.13
C ASP A 8 16.61 9.09 9.41
N ASP A 9 17.58 8.42 10.03
CA ASP A 9 18.15 7.17 9.51
C ASP A 9 17.08 6.08 9.46
N SER A 10 16.23 5.96 10.48
CA SER A 10 15.12 4.99 10.50
C SER A 10 14.11 5.25 9.38
N ILE A 11 13.78 6.52 9.12
CA ILE A 11 12.89 6.91 8.01
C ILE A 11 13.52 6.57 6.67
N LYS A 12 14.78 6.95 6.46
CA LYS A 12 15.46 6.74 5.19
C LYS A 12 15.65 5.25 4.90
N TYR A 13 16.29 4.52 5.80
CA TYR A 13 16.61 3.11 5.59
C TYR A 13 15.37 2.23 5.66
N GLY A 14 14.45 2.48 6.60
CA GLY A 14 13.20 1.73 6.72
C GLY A 14 12.38 1.80 5.44
N THR A 15 12.20 3.00 4.88
CA THR A 15 11.44 3.18 3.63
C THR A 15 12.15 2.55 2.44
N VAL A 16 13.48 2.74 2.31
CA VAL A 16 14.25 2.16 1.20
C VAL A 16 14.19 0.64 1.23
N TYR A 17 14.44 0.00 2.38
CA TYR A 17 14.43 -1.45 2.48
C TYR A 17 13.04 -2.04 2.20
N THR A 18 11.97 -1.48 2.77
CA THR A 18 10.62 -2.00 2.52
C THR A 18 10.20 -1.79 1.07
N THR A 19 10.51 -0.65 0.46
CA THR A 19 10.19 -0.40 -0.96
C THR A 19 10.95 -1.37 -1.87
N VAL A 20 12.23 -1.64 -1.59
CA VAL A 20 13.01 -2.64 -2.37
C VAL A 20 12.40 -4.03 -2.24
N ILE A 21 12.08 -4.47 -1.02
CA ILE A 21 11.45 -5.79 -0.79
C ILE A 21 10.12 -5.88 -1.55
N MET A 22 9.29 -4.84 -1.48
CA MET A 22 8.01 -4.82 -2.17
C MET A 22 8.14 -4.75 -3.69
N PHE A 23 9.16 -4.07 -4.21
CA PHE A 23 9.46 -4.04 -5.63
C PHE A 23 9.91 -5.40 -6.16
N VAL A 24 10.74 -6.11 -5.40
CA VAL A 24 11.09 -7.52 -5.70
C VAL A 24 9.84 -8.38 -5.68
N GLY A 25 8.95 -8.19 -4.70
CA GLY A 25 7.66 -8.88 -4.63
C GLY A 25 6.76 -8.61 -5.85
N LEU A 26 6.73 -7.37 -6.34
CA LEU A 26 6.01 -7.00 -7.56
C LEU A 26 6.53 -7.80 -8.76
N ILE A 27 7.86 -7.77 -8.99
CA ILE A 27 8.48 -8.50 -10.10
C ILE A 27 8.22 -10.00 -9.98
N ALA A 28 8.35 -10.55 -8.77
CA ALA A 28 8.09 -11.95 -8.51
C ALA A 28 6.66 -12.33 -8.89
N ILE A 29 5.65 -11.58 -8.43
CA ILE A 29 4.23 -11.83 -8.75
C ILE A 29 3.97 -11.70 -10.26
N GLU A 30 4.52 -10.69 -10.93
CA GLU A 30 4.36 -10.51 -12.38
C GLU A 30 4.88 -11.72 -13.18
N ILE A 31 6.03 -12.28 -12.77
CA ILE A 31 6.64 -13.44 -13.43
C ILE A 31 5.85 -14.72 -13.12
N ILE A 32 5.45 -14.92 -11.86
CA ILE A 32 4.82 -16.18 -11.43
C ILE A 32 3.29 -16.18 -11.56
N ALA A 33 2.63 -15.07 -11.93
CA ALA A 33 1.16 -14.99 -11.98
C ALA A 33 0.54 -16.13 -12.81
N ASN A 34 1.11 -16.44 -13.98
CA ASN A 34 0.66 -17.54 -14.83
C ASN A 34 0.81 -18.92 -14.16
N PRO A 35 2.03 -19.37 -13.79
CA PRO A 35 2.21 -20.68 -13.17
C PRO A 35 1.53 -20.78 -11.80
N LEU A 36 1.38 -19.68 -11.07
CA LEU A 36 0.67 -19.64 -9.80
C LEU A 36 -0.83 -19.90 -10.00
N SER A 37 -1.46 -19.22 -10.97
CA SER A 37 -2.87 -19.44 -11.31
C SER A 37 -3.13 -20.88 -11.78
N SER A 38 -2.27 -21.40 -12.66
CA SER A 38 -2.38 -22.79 -13.12
C SER A 38 -2.09 -23.81 -12.02
N GLY A 39 -1.20 -23.51 -11.07
CA GLY A 39 -0.92 -24.36 -9.91
C GLY A 39 -2.12 -24.51 -8.98
N PHE A 40 -3.03 -23.53 -8.96
CA PHE A 40 -4.33 -23.63 -8.28
C PHE A 40 -5.40 -24.37 -9.10
N GLY A 41 -5.07 -24.90 -10.28
CA GLY A 41 -6.01 -25.62 -11.14
C GLY A 41 -7.03 -24.72 -11.85
N LEU A 42 -6.77 -23.40 -11.90
CA LEU A 42 -7.62 -22.47 -12.64
C LEU A 42 -7.45 -22.67 -14.14
N SER A 43 -8.54 -22.50 -14.89
CA SER A 43 -8.55 -22.62 -16.34
C SER A 43 -9.50 -21.62 -16.99
N GLY A 44 -9.35 -21.42 -18.30
CA GLY A 44 -10.24 -20.59 -19.11
C GLY A 44 -10.33 -19.14 -18.62
N GLU A 45 -11.56 -18.64 -18.53
CA GLU A 45 -11.87 -17.26 -18.15
C GLU A 45 -11.43 -16.93 -16.71
N THR A 46 -11.68 -17.85 -15.76
CA THR A 46 -11.31 -17.64 -14.35
C THR A 46 -9.80 -17.48 -14.15
N GLN A 47 -9.00 -18.24 -14.93
CA GLN A 47 -7.55 -18.08 -14.94
C GLN A 47 -7.15 -16.68 -15.44
N SER A 48 -7.73 -16.23 -16.56
CA SER A 48 -7.46 -14.90 -17.12
C SER A 48 -7.77 -13.77 -16.14
N LEU A 49 -8.94 -13.85 -15.48
CA LEU A 49 -9.36 -12.88 -14.46
C LEU A 49 -8.41 -12.87 -13.26
N CYS A 50 -8.01 -14.04 -12.78
CA CYS A 50 -7.07 -14.17 -11.67
C CYS A 50 -5.69 -13.57 -12.01
N ILE A 51 -5.16 -13.86 -13.20
CA ILE A 51 -3.89 -13.30 -13.67
C ILE A 51 -4.00 -11.77 -13.78
N GLY A 52 -5.08 -11.26 -14.38
CA GLY A 52 -5.32 -9.83 -14.49
C GLY A 52 -5.36 -9.14 -13.12
N ALA A 53 -6.08 -9.73 -12.18
CA ALA A 53 -6.16 -9.26 -10.79
C ALA A 53 -4.78 -9.21 -10.13
N MET A 54 -4.01 -10.30 -10.21
CA MET A 54 -2.69 -10.38 -9.60
C MET A 54 -1.75 -9.30 -10.11
N ARG A 55 -1.69 -9.11 -11.44
CA ARG A 55 -0.82 -8.09 -12.07
C ARG A 55 -1.19 -6.66 -11.67
N ILE A 56 -2.49 -6.36 -11.65
CA ILE A 56 -2.97 -5.03 -11.27
C ILE A 56 -2.69 -4.77 -9.79
N VAL A 57 -2.96 -5.74 -8.92
CA VAL A 57 -2.75 -5.60 -7.48
C VAL A 57 -1.26 -5.55 -7.15
N SER A 58 -0.39 -6.30 -7.83
CA SER A 58 1.06 -6.25 -7.60
C SER A 58 1.66 -4.87 -7.87
N ALA A 59 1.10 -4.10 -8.81
CA ALA A 59 1.52 -2.72 -9.03
C ALA A 59 1.39 -1.82 -7.78
N SER A 60 0.47 -2.16 -6.87
CA SER A 60 0.28 -1.43 -5.60
C SER A 60 1.40 -1.66 -4.58
N PHE A 61 2.21 -2.70 -4.75
CA PHE A 61 3.22 -3.12 -3.76
C PHE A 61 4.24 -2.03 -3.46
N VAL A 62 4.61 -1.24 -4.47
CA VAL A 62 5.55 -0.11 -4.30
C VAL A 62 5.03 0.89 -3.25
N PHE A 63 3.75 1.22 -3.32
CA PHE A 63 3.09 2.14 -2.39
C PHE A 63 2.81 1.47 -1.04
N ALA A 64 2.47 0.18 -1.05
CA ALA A 64 2.31 -0.61 0.16
C ALA A 64 3.60 -0.64 0.99
N GLY A 65 4.77 -0.71 0.37
CA GLY A 65 6.07 -0.64 1.05
C GLY A 65 6.28 0.65 1.84
N ILE A 66 5.84 1.78 1.28
CA ILE A 66 5.90 3.09 1.95
C ILE A 66 4.94 3.10 3.13
N ASN A 67 3.69 2.66 2.93
CA ASN A 67 2.68 2.62 3.99
C ASN A 67 3.10 1.71 5.15
N ILE A 68 3.70 0.54 4.86
CA ILE A 68 4.18 -0.40 5.88
C ILE A 68 5.36 0.18 6.67
N ALA A 69 6.34 0.78 5.99
CA ALA A 69 7.46 1.45 6.68
C ALA A 69 6.95 2.55 7.61
N PHE A 70 6.03 3.39 7.14
CA PHE A 70 5.53 4.51 7.93
C PHE A 70 4.70 4.05 9.12
N GLN A 71 3.90 2.99 8.99
CA GLN A 71 3.18 2.38 10.10
C GLN A 71 4.13 1.82 11.17
N GLY A 72 5.17 1.09 10.78
CA GLY A 72 6.19 0.60 11.71
C GLY A 72 6.88 1.74 12.45
N MET A 73 7.19 2.84 11.75
CA MET A 73 7.79 4.03 12.35
C MET A 73 6.84 4.78 13.27
N PHE A 74 5.58 4.93 12.90
CA PHE A 74 4.56 5.51 13.76
C PHE A 74 4.51 4.76 15.08
N GLN A 75 4.50 3.42 15.05
CA GLN A 75 4.51 2.61 16.25
C GLN A 75 5.80 2.81 17.07
N ALA A 76 6.97 2.90 16.40
CA ALA A 76 8.26 3.10 17.06
C ALA A 76 8.39 4.44 17.81
N ILE A 77 7.65 5.49 17.41
CA ILE A 77 7.69 6.82 18.06
C ILE A 77 6.41 7.16 18.84
N ASN A 78 5.69 6.15 19.33
CA ASN A 78 4.43 6.26 20.11
C ASN A 78 3.25 6.90 19.35
N GLY A 79 3.27 6.84 18.02
CA GLY A 79 2.22 7.28 17.11
C GLY A 79 1.23 6.19 16.71
N GLY A 80 0.82 5.31 17.64
CA GLY A 80 -0.05 4.17 17.31
C GLY A 80 -1.36 4.56 16.61
N MET A 81 -1.94 5.72 16.97
CA MET A 81 -3.15 6.22 16.32
C MET A 81 -2.92 6.60 14.85
N GLN A 82 -1.78 7.21 14.52
CA GLN A 82 -1.41 7.53 13.14
C GLN A 82 -1.22 6.25 12.31
N SER A 83 -0.62 5.21 12.91
CA SER A 83 -0.53 3.89 12.28
C SER A 83 -1.93 3.34 11.97
N LEU A 84 -2.83 3.36 12.96
CA LEU A 84 -4.20 2.84 12.80
C LEU A 84 -4.98 3.59 11.71
N ILE A 85 -4.90 4.93 11.70
CA ILE A 85 -5.56 5.75 10.68
C ILE A 85 -5.10 5.32 9.28
N VAL A 86 -3.80 5.14 9.06
CA VAL A 86 -3.28 4.69 7.76
C VAL A 86 -3.78 3.29 7.41
N SER A 87 -3.77 2.34 8.36
CA SER A 87 -4.26 0.98 8.11
C SER A 87 -5.75 0.97 7.73
N VAL A 88 -6.57 1.72 8.46
CA VAL A 88 -8.03 1.81 8.23
C VAL A 88 -8.34 2.52 6.93
N CYS A 89 -7.62 3.60 6.61
CA CYS A 89 -7.77 4.30 5.33
C CYS A 89 -7.50 3.35 4.15
N ARG A 90 -6.39 2.61 4.24
CA ARG A 90 -5.92 1.70 3.20
C ARG A 90 -6.88 0.55 2.95
N GLN A 91 -7.41 -0.06 4.01
CA GLN A 91 -8.18 -1.29 3.88
C GLN A 91 -9.69 -1.09 3.84
N LEU A 92 -10.21 -0.10 4.57
CA LEU A 92 -11.65 0.07 4.74
C LEU A 92 -12.15 1.33 4.04
N VAL A 93 -11.57 2.50 4.33
CA VAL A 93 -12.12 3.78 3.86
C VAL A 93 -11.93 3.97 2.36
N PHE A 94 -10.84 3.44 1.77
CA PHE A 94 -10.60 3.57 0.34
C PHE A 94 -10.95 2.32 -0.44
N VAL A 95 -10.44 1.14 -0.07
CA VAL A 95 -10.69 -0.08 -0.86
C VAL A 95 -12.18 -0.40 -0.97
N LEU A 96 -12.96 -0.34 0.12
CA LEU A 96 -14.37 -0.74 0.05
C LEU A 96 -15.21 0.21 -0.82
N PRO A 97 -15.18 1.55 -0.63
CA PRO A 97 -15.95 2.45 -1.49
C PRO A 97 -15.47 2.44 -2.94
N LEU A 98 -14.16 2.39 -3.19
CA LEU A 98 -13.63 2.35 -4.56
C LEU A 98 -14.04 1.07 -5.28
N THR A 99 -13.93 -0.08 -4.63
CA THR A 99 -14.39 -1.36 -5.18
C THR A 99 -15.87 -1.30 -5.51
N TRP A 100 -16.70 -0.75 -4.61
CA TRP A 100 -18.14 -0.62 -4.85
C TRP A 100 -18.46 0.28 -6.05
N VAL A 101 -17.82 1.46 -6.15
CA VAL A 101 -17.97 2.37 -7.29
C VAL A 101 -17.52 1.69 -8.58
N PHE A 102 -16.38 1.01 -8.59
CA PHE A 102 -15.86 0.33 -9.77
C PHE A 102 -16.73 -0.83 -10.22
N THR A 103 -17.29 -1.62 -9.30
CA THR A 103 -18.29 -2.65 -9.62
C THR A 103 -19.54 -2.04 -10.25
N MET A 104 -20.01 -0.88 -9.78
CA MET A 104 -21.13 -0.19 -10.42
C MET A 104 -20.82 0.24 -11.86
N LEU A 105 -19.62 0.74 -12.14
CA LEU A 105 -19.19 1.10 -13.49
C LEU A 105 -19.13 -0.10 -14.44
N VAL A 106 -18.70 -1.25 -13.93
CA VAL A 106 -18.69 -2.52 -14.68
C VAL A 106 -20.12 -2.98 -14.96
N ASN A 107 -21.02 -2.95 -13.97
CA ASN A 107 -22.42 -3.34 -14.15
C ASN A 107 -23.16 -2.47 -15.17
N GLN A 108 -22.77 -1.20 -15.30
CA GLN A 108 -23.31 -0.29 -16.33
C GLN A 108 -22.64 -0.48 -17.70
N SER A 109 -21.77 -1.48 -17.87
CA SER A 109 -21.02 -1.76 -19.10
C SER A 109 -20.16 -0.58 -19.59
N ILE A 110 -19.76 0.32 -18.69
CA ILE A 110 -18.93 1.50 -19.01
C ILE A 110 -17.44 1.11 -19.08
N CYS A 111 -17.02 0.16 -18.25
CA CYS A 111 -15.62 -0.28 -18.12
C CYS A 111 -15.55 -1.82 -18.01
N GLY A 112 -14.37 -2.38 -18.30
CA GLY A 112 -14.12 -3.81 -18.13
C GLY A 112 -13.85 -4.19 -16.67
N GLU A 113 -14.01 -5.47 -16.34
CA GLU A 113 -13.90 -6.03 -14.97
C GLU A 113 -12.56 -5.74 -14.28
N TRP A 114 -11.50 -5.55 -15.06
CA TRP A 114 -10.16 -5.22 -14.57
C TRP A 114 -10.12 -3.94 -13.72
N ILE A 115 -11.06 -3.00 -13.93
CA ILE A 115 -11.10 -1.73 -13.20
C ILE A 115 -11.39 -1.93 -11.71
N ILE A 116 -12.07 -3.02 -11.32
CA ILE A 116 -12.37 -3.33 -9.92
C ILE A 116 -11.06 -3.46 -9.12
N TRP A 117 -10.05 -4.08 -9.71
CA TRP A 117 -8.75 -4.31 -9.08
C TRP A 117 -7.92 -3.03 -8.94
N LEU A 118 -8.21 -1.97 -9.72
CA LEU A 118 -7.57 -0.67 -9.54
C LEU A 118 -7.92 -0.01 -8.19
N ALA A 119 -8.95 -0.49 -7.49
CA ALA A 119 -9.30 0.01 -6.17
C ALA A 119 -8.12 -0.11 -5.19
N VAL A 120 -7.33 -1.19 -5.30
CA VAL A 120 -6.19 -1.45 -4.41
C VAL A 120 -5.01 -0.50 -4.66
N PRO A 121 -4.47 -0.37 -5.89
CA PRO A 121 -3.46 0.66 -6.19
C PRO A 121 -3.89 2.08 -5.81
N VAL A 122 -5.11 2.47 -6.13
CA VAL A 122 -5.60 3.82 -5.81
C VAL A 122 -5.67 4.03 -4.30
N ALA A 123 -6.19 3.06 -3.54
CA ALA A 123 -6.23 3.12 -2.09
C ALA A 123 -4.82 3.19 -1.45
N GLU A 124 -3.86 2.43 -1.98
CA GLU A 124 -2.48 2.44 -1.53
C GLU A 124 -1.81 3.80 -1.77
N ILE A 125 -2.01 4.40 -2.95
CA ILE A 125 -1.50 5.74 -3.28
C ILE A 125 -2.09 6.80 -2.35
N LEU A 126 -3.41 6.83 -2.18
CA LEU A 126 -4.08 7.79 -1.30
C LEU A 126 -3.61 7.65 0.16
N SER A 127 -3.47 6.41 0.63
CA SER A 127 -2.96 6.14 1.97
C SER A 127 -1.49 6.52 2.13
N ALA A 128 -0.67 6.36 1.08
CA ALA A 128 0.73 6.79 1.07
C ALA A 128 0.84 8.32 1.21
N VAL A 129 -0.05 9.07 0.54
CA VAL A 129 -0.11 10.53 0.71
C VAL A 129 -0.47 10.89 2.14
N ILE A 130 -1.48 10.24 2.74
CA ILE A 130 -1.88 10.48 4.13
C ILE A 130 -0.74 10.15 5.09
N SER A 131 -0.05 9.02 4.90
CA SER A 131 1.02 8.59 5.77
C SER A 131 2.21 9.57 5.72
N VAL A 132 2.57 10.11 4.55
CA VAL A 132 3.56 11.20 4.42
C VAL A 132 3.15 12.44 5.20
N VAL A 133 1.90 12.88 5.09
CA VAL A 133 1.40 14.07 5.80
C VAL A 133 1.43 13.86 7.32
N LEU A 134 0.98 12.69 7.80
CA LEU A 134 1.00 12.36 9.23
C LEU A 134 2.42 12.23 9.76
N MET A 135 3.35 11.66 9.00
CA MET A 135 4.76 11.55 9.37
C MET A 135 5.41 12.91 9.55
N LYS A 136 5.20 13.83 8.59
CA LYS A 136 5.70 15.21 8.71
C LYS A 136 5.17 15.92 9.96
N LYS A 137 3.88 15.75 10.28
CA LYS A 137 3.26 16.34 11.47
C LYS A 137 3.85 15.76 12.77
N LEU A 138 3.97 14.44 12.84
CA LEU A 138 4.47 13.75 14.03
C LEU A 138 5.95 14.04 14.27
N TYR A 139 6.75 14.06 13.20
CA TYR A 139 8.16 14.42 13.24
C TYR A 139 8.38 15.83 13.76
N LYS A 140 7.60 16.83 13.28
CA LYS A 140 7.68 18.20 13.78
C LYS A 140 7.32 18.29 15.27
N LYS A 141 6.29 17.55 15.71
CA LYS A 141 5.89 17.49 17.12
C LYS A 141 6.99 16.90 18.01
N GLN A 142 7.60 15.80 17.58
CA GLN A 142 8.70 15.13 18.27
C GLN A 142 9.95 16.03 18.39
N ILE A 143 10.33 16.73 17.32
CA ILE A 143 11.48 17.64 17.35
C ILE A 143 11.21 18.84 18.25
N ASN A 144 10.05 19.48 18.14
CA ASN A 144 9.74 20.64 18.95
C ASN A 144 9.72 20.30 20.45
N GLY A 145 9.22 19.10 20.81
CA GLY A 145 9.25 18.59 22.19
C GLY A 145 10.64 18.19 22.70
N LEU A 146 11.64 18.03 21.83
CA LEU A 146 13.05 17.79 22.22
C LEU A 146 13.83 19.10 22.44
N THR A 147 13.26 20.24 22.05
CA THR A 147 13.84 21.60 22.18
C THR A 147 13.18 22.45 23.27
N ALA A 148 12.12 21.94 23.91
CA ALA A 148 11.47 22.53 25.08
C ALA A 148 11.96 21.83 26.36
#